data_AF-A0A8S2TW41-F1
#
_entry.id   AF-A0A8S2TW41-F1
#
_cell.length_a   1.000
_cell.length_b   1.000
_cell.length_c   1.000
_cell.angle_alpha   90.00
_cell.angle_beta   90.00
_cell.angle_gamma   90.00
#
_symmetry.space_group_name_H-M   'P 1'
#
loop_
_entity.id
_entity.type
_entity.pdbx_description
1 polymer ?
#
loop_
_entity_poly.entity_id
_entity_poly.type
_entity_poly.pdbx_seq_one_letter_code
_entity_poly.pdbx_strand_id
1 'polypeptide(L)'
;MSKTGANFGGTVGWDEQTVIGKRAPRPGELKSESAIAAAQRAGIQIDTAKKYAAGNNKQHESAKNTAILDRETEELHHDRINPDVAR
;
A
#
# COMPACT_ATOMS: atom_id res chain seq x y z
N MET A 1 -17.95 -21.65 -40.07
CA MET A 1 -17.05 -20.92 -39.16
C MET A 1 -17.74 -20.82 -37.81
N SER A 2 -17.13 -21.44 -36.80
CA SER A 2 -17.72 -21.79 -35.51
C SER A 2 -18.16 -20.58 -34.69
N LYS A 3 -19.43 -20.54 -34.26
CA LYS A 3 -19.82 -19.87 -33.02
C LYS A 3 -19.91 -20.96 -31.96
N THR A 4 -18.81 -21.16 -31.24
CA THR A 4 -18.79 -22.04 -30.06
C THR A 4 -19.60 -21.36 -28.96
N GLY A 5 -20.74 -21.97 -28.64
CA GLY A 5 -21.76 -21.42 -27.76
C GLY A 5 -21.37 -21.38 -26.28
N ALA A 6 -21.95 -20.43 -25.57
CA ALA A 6 -22.08 -20.50 -24.13
C ALA A 6 -23.12 -21.58 -23.80
N ASN A 7 -22.66 -22.69 -23.23
CA ASN A 7 -23.54 -23.74 -22.69
C ASN A 7 -23.90 -23.37 -21.24
N PHE A 8 -25.05 -22.73 -21.05
CA PHE A 8 -25.69 -22.54 -19.73
C PHE A 8 -26.73 -23.64 -19.47
N GLY A 9 -26.36 -24.90 -19.70
CA GLY A 9 -27.27 -26.03 -19.62
C GLY A 9 -26.55 -27.28 -19.12
N GLY A 10 -26.53 -27.46 -17.80
CA GLY A 10 -26.04 -28.65 -17.14
C GLY A 10 -26.43 -28.56 -15.67
N THR A 11 -27.18 -29.54 -15.20
CA THR A 11 -27.67 -29.65 -13.82
C THR A 11 -26.54 -29.36 -12.84
N VAL A 12 -26.68 -28.34 -11.99
CA VAL A 12 -25.74 -28.06 -10.91
C VAL A 12 -25.84 -29.25 -9.94
N GLY A 13 -25.00 -30.26 -10.14
CA GLY A 13 -24.84 -31.35 -9.20
C GLY A 13 -24.42 -30.75 -7.86
N TRP A 14 -24.94 -31.30 -6.77
CA TRP A 14 -24.58 -30.88 -5.41
C TRP A 14 -23.05 -30.91 -5.15
N ASP A 15 -22.30 -31.59 -6.03
CA ASP A 15 -20.86 -31.77 -5.97
C ASP A 15 -20.03 -30.79 -6.84
N GLU A 16 -20.62 -29.95 -7.68
CA GLU A 16 -19.86 -29.00 -8.51
C GLU A 16 -19.70 -27.64 -7.80
N GLN A 17 -18.92 -27.64 -6.72
CA GLN A 17 -18.49 -26.41 -6.05
C GLN A 17 -17.44 -25.71 -6.91
N THR A 18 -17.78 -24.57 -7.51
CA THR A 18 -16.78 -23.67 -8.09
C THR A 18 -15.97 -23.06 -6.95
N VAL A 19 -14.80 -23.65 -6.66
CA VAL A 19 -13.87 -23.12 -5.65
C VAL A 19 -13.20 -21.86 -6.22
N ILE A 20 -13.68 -20.69 -5.81
CA ILE A 20 -12.99 -19.43 -6.05
C ILE A 20 -11.86 -19.33 -5.02
N GLY A 21 -10.62 -19.57 -5.48
CA GLY A 21 -9.43 -19.44 -4.63
C GLY A 21 -9.26 -18.02 -4.07
N LYS A 22 -8.89 -17.90 -2.79
CA LYS A 22 -8.58 -16.61 -2.16
C LYS A 22 -7.23 -16.11 -2.69
N ARG A 23 -7.20 -14.96 -3.37
CA ARG A 23 -5.94 -14.33 -3.78
C ARG A 23 -5.11 -13.96 -2.56
N ALA A 24 -3.80 -14.15 -2.65
CA ALA A 24 -2.87 -13.70 -1.63
C ALA A 24 -3.07 -12.19 -1.38
N PRO A 25 -3.13 -11.75 -0.11
CA PRO A 25 -3.30 -10.35 0.22
C PRO A 25 -2.12 -9.53 -0.33
N ARG A 26 -2.42 -8.32 -0.83
CA ARG A 26 -1.38 -7.42 -1.34
C ARG A 26 -0.50 -6.94 -0.18
N PRO A 27 0.78 -6.60 -0.43
CA PRO A 27 1.69 -6.15 0.64
C PRO A 27 1.19 -4.94 1.44
N GLY A 28 0.40 -4.04 0.83
CA GLY A 28 -0.22 -2.91 1.54
C GLY A 28 -1.36 -3.33 2.47
N GLU A 29 -2.05 -4.42 2.18
CA GLU A 29 -3.16 -4.95 2.96
C GLU A 29 -2.65 -5.69 4.21
N LEU A 30 -1.48 -6.32 4.12
CA LEU A 30 -0.77 -6.91 5.26
C LEU A 30 -0.36 -5.90 6.33
N LYS A 31 -0.22 -4.62 5.94
CA LYS A 31 0.14 -3.52 6.86
C LYS A 31 -1.08 -2.87 7.52
N SER A 32 -2.30 -3.28 7.15
CA SER A 32 -3.53 -2.75 7.76
C SER A 32 -3.65 -3.19 9.22
N GLU A 33 -4.27 -2.36 10.05
CA GLU A 33 -4.46 -2.68 11.48
C GLU A 33 -5.27 -3.97 11.68
N SER A 34 -6.24 -4.22 10.81
CA SER A 34 -7.04 -5.44 10.84
C SER A 34 -6.21 -6.70 10.51
N ALA A 35 -5.31 -6.62 9.54
CA ALA A 35 -4.40 -7.72 9.21
C ALA A 35 -3.39 -7.98 10.34
N ILE A 36 -2.85 -6.94 10.96
CA ILE A 36 -1.95 -7.04 12.12
C ILE A 36 -2.67 -7.71 13.29
N ALA A 37 -3.90 -7.26 13.62
CA ALA A 37 -4.68 -7.85 14.71
C ALA A 37 -5.05 -9.31 14.45
N ALA A 38 -5.38 -9.68 13.21
CA ALA A 38 -5.62 -11.07 12.82
C ALA A 38 -4.37 -11.94 12.98
N ALA A 39 -3.21 -11.43 12.54
CA ALA A 39 -1.93 -12.13 12.70
C ALA A 39 -1.56 -12.33 14.18
N GLN A 40 -1.78 -11.33 15.04
CA GLN A 40 -1.55 -11.43 16.49
C GLN A 40 -2.39 -12.54 17.11
N ARG A 41 -3.69 -12.59 16.79
CA ARG A 41 -4.61 -13.63 17.32
C ARG A 41 -4.25 -15.03 16.83
N ALA A 42 -3.75 -15.15 15.60
CA ALA A 42 -3.34 -16.40 15.02
C ALA A 42 -1.94 -16.87 15.46
N GLY A 43 -1.20 -16.06 16.23
CA GLY A 43 0.18 -16.35 16.63
C GLY A 43 1.19 -16.32 15.47
N ILE A 44 0.84 -15.63 14.37
CA ILE A 44 1.71 -15.48 13.21
C ILE A 44 2.79 -14.44 13.53
N GLN A 45 4.01 -14.66 13.04
CA GLN A 45 5.11 -13.72 13.22
C GLN A 45 4.80 -12.37 12.58
N ILE A 46 5.01 -11.30 13.35
CA ILE A 46 4.83 -9.91 12.91
C ILE A 46 6.18 -9.24 12.93
N ASP A 47 6.61 -8.79 11.76
CA ASP A 47 7.84 -8.02 11.64
C ASP A 47 7.62 -6.60 12.20
N THR A 48 8.56 -6.14 13.02
CA THR A 48 8.52 -4.80 13.62
C THR A 48 9.82 -4.08 13.33
N ALA A 49 9.71 -2.86 12.81
CA ALA A 49 10.85 -2.02 12.51
C ALA A 49 10.73 -0.70 13.27
N LYS A 50 11.82 -0.26 13.90
CA LYS A 50 11.90 1.08 14.48
C LYS A 50 11.91 2.10 13.35
N LYS A 51 11.01 3.09 13.42
CA LYS A 51 11.00 4.20 12.47
C LYS A 51 12.30 5.00 12.56
N TYR A 52 12.78 5.50 11.42
CA TYR A 52 13.92 6.43 11.39
C TYR A 52 13.60 7.67 12.24
N ALA A 53 14.58 8.14 13.02
CA ALA A 53 14.45 9.23 14.01
C ALA A 53 13.44 9.00 15.16
N ALA A 54 12.93 7.79 15.36
CA ALA A 54 12.00 7.51 16.48
C ALA A 54 12.65 7.71 17.85
N GLY A 55 11.94 8.42 18.73
CA GLY A 55 12.36 8.70 20.11
C GLY A 55 13.22 9.95 20.29
N ASN A 56 13.29 10.82 19.29
CA ASN A 56 14.05 12.05 19.34
C ASN A 56 13.14 13.29 19.30
N ASN A 57 13.54 14.40 19.93
CA ASN A 57 12.84 15.68 19.84
C ASN A 57 13.58 16.63 18.89
N LYS A 58 13.53 16.33 17.59
CA LYS A 58 14.12 17.21 16.58
C LYS A 58 13.12 18.33 16.25
N GLN A 59 13.38 19.54 16.77
CA GLN A 59 12.47 20.68 16.62
C GLN A 59 12.41 21.21 15.18
N HIS A 60 13.51 21.08 14.42
CA HIS A 60 13.60 21.55 13.04
C HIS A 60 14.01 20.40 12.13
N GLU A 61 13.16 20.08 11.18
CA GLU A 61 13.41 19.08 10.15
C GLU A 61 13.50 19.74 8.77
N SER A 62 14.24 19.10 7.86
CA SER A 62 14.32 19.55 6.48
C SER A 62 12.95 19.38 5.82
N ALA A 63 12.39 20.46 5.29
CA ALA A 63 11.08 20.44 4.65
C ALA A 63 11.04 19.68 3.31
N LYS A 64 12.21 19.54 2.64
CA LYS A 64 12.36 18.85 1.35
C LYS A 64 13.09 17.53 1.52
N ASN A 65 12.81 16.58 0.61
CA ASN A 65 13.52 15.32 0.54
C ASN A 65 14.96 15.54 0.04
N THR A 66 15.94 15.42 0.93
CA THR A 66 17.36 15.68 0.62
C THR A 66 17.94 14.73 -0.41
N ALA A 67 17.43 13.50 -0.52
CA ALA A 67 17.89 12.52 -1.52
C ALA A 67 17.40 12.84 -2.94
N ILE A 68 16.34 13.64 -3.07
CA ILE A 68 15.87 14.15 -4.36
C ILE A 68 16.69 15.39 -4.72
N LEU A 69 16.87 16.30 -3.77
CA LEU A 69 17.68 17.51 -3.94
C LEU A 69 19.13 17.21 -4.36
N ASP A 70 19.73 16.15 -3.84
CA ASP A 70 21.08 15.70 -4.20
C ASP A 70 21.16 15.16 -5.65
N ARG A 71 20.06 14.57 -6.15
CA ARG A 71 19.98 14.01 -7.51
C ARG A 71 19.62 15.06 -8.57
N GLU A 72 18.84 16.07 -8.19
CA GLU A 72 18.40 17.14 -9.08
C GLU A 72 19.53 18.16 -9.29
N THR A 73 20.43 17.87 -10.24
CA THR A 73 21.58 18.75 -10.56
C THR A 73 21.31 19.75 -11.68
N GLU A 74 20.16 19.67 -12.37
CA GLU A 74 19.91 20.42 -13.61
C GLU A 74 18.93 21.60 -13.48
N GLU A 75 18.04 21.63 -12.49
CA GLU A 75 17.11 22.77 -12.29
C GLU A 75 16.82 23.01 -10.80
N LEU A 76 17.22 24.17 -10.28
CA LEU A 76 17.00 24.56 -8.88
C LEU A 76 15.91 25.64 -8.75
N HIS A 77 14.67 25.31 -9.13
CA HIS A 77 13.52 26.19 -8.85
C HIS A 77 12.95 25.95 -7.45
N HIS A 78 12.83 27.02 -6.66
CA HIS A 78 12.22 26.98 -5.33
C HIS A 78 10.93 27.79 -5.33
N ASP A 79 9.80 27.11 -5.09
CA ASP A 79 8.54 27.78 -4.88
C ASP A 79 8.63 28.68 -3.63
N ARG A 80 8.30 29.96 -3.81
CA ARG A 80 8.25 30.94 -2.73
C ARG A 80 6.80 31.15 -2.32
N ILE A 81 6.62 31.55 -1.08
CA ILE A 81 5.31 31.89 -0.53
C ILE A 81 4.75 33.11 -1.30
N ASN A 82 3.46 33.04 -1.66
CA ASN A 82 2.77 34.15 -2.31
C ASN A 82 2.66 35.34 -1.33
N PRO A 83 2.94 36.60 -1.76
CA PRO A 83 2.82 37.79 -0.91
C PRO A 83 1.47 37.93 -0.18
N ASP A 84 0.38 37.35 -0.69
CA ASP A 84 -0.94 37.39 -0.05
C ASP A 84 -1.03 36.61 1.27
N VAL A 85 -0.08 35.70 1.54
CA VAL A 85 -0.06 34.86 2.76
C VAL A 85 0.43 35.64 4.00
N ALA A 86 0.96 36.85 3.82
CA ALA A 86 1.52 37.67 4.90
C ALA A 86 0.49 38.47 5.71
N ARG A 87 -0.81 38.42 5.37
CA ARG A 87 -1.88 39.16 6.06
C ARG A 87 -2.60 38.30 7.11
#